data_AF-A0A842VNK3-F1
#
_entry.id   AF-A0A842VNK3-F1
#
_cell.length_a   1.000
_cell.length_b   1.000
_cell.length_c   1.000
_cell.angle_alpha   90.00
_cell.angle_beta   90.00
_cell.angle_gamma   90.00
#
_symmetry.space_group_name_H-M   'P 1'
#
loop_
_entity.id
_entity.type
_entity.pdbx_description
1 polymer ?
#
loop_
_entity_poly.entity_id
_entity_poly.type
_entity_poly.pdbx_seq_one_letter_code
_entity_poly.pdbx_strand_id
1 'polypeptide(L)'
;MKNPFLDFYHVPNSNELLDMAFRKAMRSSAGVSKNAPIILKAKKKESKRIKTAIKELIDRILLIIKRVPMIEELPEFYKELASILVDVDKLKLTLGKLNGILPVLSKIERDISKKLSRIEEPKEGDRLRRAAFGRISSIIKKQNKNLEYLNEIRGRLREIPSIDYNIPCIVVAGYPNVGKSSLVKMMSTNKKIDIQEYPFTTKKIILGHLKFKKRFETVKI
;
A
#
# COMPACT_ATOMS: atom_id res chain seq x y z
N MET A 1 4.22 7.58 -20.68
CA MET A 1 4.50 6.97 -19.36
C MET A 1 3.22 6.38 -18.79
N LYS A 2 3.31 5.23 -18.12
CA LYS A 2 2.17 4.61 -17.42
C LYS A 2 1.91 5.37 -16.11
N ASN A 3 0.64 5.56 -15.71
CA ASN A 3 0.31 6.19 -14.43
C ASN A 3 1.07 5.47 -13.28
N PRO A 4 1.91 6.17 -12.50
CA PRO A 4 2.74 5.58 -11.44
C PRO A 4 1.92 5.00 -10.28
N PHE A 5 0.66 5.44 -10.12
CA PHE A 5 -0.26 5.00 -9.08
C PHE A 5 -0.93 3.65 -9.40
N LEU A 6 -0.84 3.15 -10.65
CA LEU A 6 -1.41 1.85 -11.02
C LEU A 6 -0.74 0.69 -10.27
N ASP A 7 0.54 0.83 -9.96
CA ASP A 7 1.32 -0.19 -9.25
C ASP A 7 1.13 -0.11 -7.72
N PHE A 8 0.39 0.90 -7.21
CA PHE A 8 0.01 1.00 -5.81
C PHE A 8 -1.01 -0.08 -5.46
N TYR A 9 -0.57 -1.20 -4.90
CA TYR A 9 -1.36 -2.40 -4.65
C TYR A 9 -2.37 -2.25 -3.49
N HIS A 10 -3.30 -3.20 -3.37
CA HIS A 10 -4.25 -3.24 -2.26
C HIS A 10 -3.55 -3.43 -0.91
N VAL A 11 -3.76 -2.50 0.02
CA VAL A 11 -3.20 -2.59 1.37
C VAL A 11 -4.10 -3.50 2.20
N PRO A 12 -3.60 -4.61 2.76
CA PRO A 12 -4.42 -5.47 3.60
C PRO A 12 -4.85 -4.75 4.88
N ASN A 13 -6.06 -5.03 5.36
CA ASN A 13 -6.53 -4.49 6.63
C ASN A 13 -5.81 -5.14 7.83
N SER A 14 -6.05 -4.61 9.04
CA SER A 14 -5.36 -5.10 10.24
C SER A 14 -5.61 -6.58 10.54
N ASN A 15 -6.83 -7.08 10.31
CA ASN A 15 -7.16 -8.49 10.53
C ASN A 15 -6.50 -9.39 9.49
N GLU A 16 -6.49 -9.01 8.22
CA GLU A 16 -5.81 -9.74 7.15
C GLU A 16 -4.31 -9.87 7.42
N LEU A 17 -3.65 -8.78 7.85
CA LEU A 17 -2.24 -8.80 8.23
C LEU A 17 -1.98 -9.79 9.38
N LEU A 18 -2.83 -9.76 10.41
CA LEU A 18 -2.72 -10.64 11.57
C LEU A 18 -2.95 -12.10 11.19
N ASP A 19 -3.97 -12.39 10.39
CA ASP A 19 -4.29 -13.74 9.94
C ASP A 19 -3.15 -14.34 9.12
N MET A 20 -2.59 -13.58 8.17
CA MET A 20 -1.44 -14.03 7.38
C MET A 20 -0.23 -14.33 8.28
N ALA A 21 0.08 -13.43 9.22
CA ALA A 21 1.19 -13.60 10.14
C ALA A 21 1.02 -14.79 11.09
N PHE A 22 -0.16 -14.93 11.70
CA PHE A 22 -0.44 -16.01 12.65
C PHE A 22 -0.58 -17.37 11.98
N ARG A 23 -1.19 -17.44 10.79
CA ARG A 23 -1.21 -18.69 10.00
C ARG A 23 0.20 -19.15 9.64
N LYS A 24 1.05 -18.23 9.15
CA LYS A 24 2.46 -18.53 8.83
C LYS A 24 3.24 -18.97 10.07
N ALA A 25 3.04 -18.29 11.19
CA ALA A 25 3.66 -18.65 12.45
C ALA A 25 3.22 -20.03 12.94
N MET A 26 1.93 -20.35 12.91
CA MET A 26 1.41 -21.63 13.40
C MET A 26 1.91 -22.84 12.58
N ARG A 27 2.14 -22.64 11.28
CA ARG A 27 2.75 -23.64 10.38
C ARG A 27 4.27 -23.78 10.56
N SER A 28 4.93 -22.84 11.23
CA SER A 28 6.38 -22.89 11.43
C SER A 28 6.77 -24.02 12.39
N SER A 29 7.76 -24.82 11.99
CA SER A 29 8.40 -25.83 12.82
C SER A 29 9.72 -25.31 13.37
N ALA A 30 10.03 -25.66 14.61
CA ALA A 30 11.35 -25.44 15.16
C ALA A 30 12.22 -26.66 14.83
N GLY A 31 13.38 -26.45 14.20
CA GLY A 31 14.39 -27.49 14.02
C GLY A 31 14.99 -27.86 15.38
N VAL A 32 14.44 -28.89 16.02
CA VAL A 32 14.90 -29.40 17.32
C VAL A 32 15.02 -30.92 17.23
N SER A 33 16.12 -31.47 17.77
CA SER A 33 16.34 -32.92 17.81
C SER A 33 15.19 -33.66 18.51
N LYS A 34 14.87 -34.86 18.01
CA LYS A 34 13.86 -35.76 18.61
C LYS A 34 14.20 -36.13 20.05
N ASN A 35 15.47 -36.13 20.43
CA ASN A 35 15.91 -36.50 21.79
C ASN A 35 16.02 -35.31 22.75
N ALA A 36 15.74 -34.09 22.29
CA ALA A 36 15.84 -32.92 23.14
C ALA A 36 14.78 -32.92 24.27
N PRO A 37 15.11 -32.34 25.44
CA PRO A 37 14.15 -32.18 26.53
C PRO A 37 12.86 -31.50 26.07
N ILE A 38 11.72 -31.92 26.64
CA ILE A 38 10.39 -31.40 26.30
C ILE A 38 10.35 -29.87 26.49
N ILE A 39 10.95 -29.38 27.57
CA ILE A 39 11.02 -27.95 27.87
C ILE A 39 11.81 -27.18 26.80
N LEU A 40 12.93 -27.73 26.31
CA LEU A 40 13.75 -27.10 25.28
C LEU A 40 12.98 -27.04 23.94
N LYS A 41 12.27 -28.11 23.59
CA LYS A 41 11.38 -28.15 22.42
C LYS A 41 10.29 -27.09 22.52
N ALA A 42 9.64 -26.96 23.67
CA ALA A 42 8.62 -25.94 23.91
C ALA A 42 9.18 -24.52 23.76
N LYS A 43 10.32 -24.22 24.41
CA LYS A 43 11.02 -22.92 24.31
C LYS A 43 11.30 -22.53 22.86
N LYS A 44 11.91 -23.45 22.10
CA LYS A 44 12.28 -23.22 20.69
C LYS A 44 11.06 -23.10 19.79
N LYS A 45 10.03 -23.95 19.98
CA LYS A 45 8.77 -23.92 19.22
C LYS A 45 8.06 -22.59 19.39
N GLU A 46 7.82 -22.16 20.63
CA GLU A 46 7.07 -20.93 20.90
C GLU A 46 7.88 -19.68 20.50
N SER A 47 9.20 -19.68 20.73
CA SER A 47 10.07 -18.62 20.24
C SER A 47 10.01 -18.51 18.70
N LYS A 48 10.13 -19.64 17.98
CA LYS A 48 10.07 -19.65 16.50
C LYS A 48 8.76 -19.09 15.98
N ARG A 49 7.62 -19.43 16.60
CA ARG A 49 6.30 -18.91 16.23
C ARG A 49 6.21 -17.40 16.37
N ILE A 50 6.63 -16.87 17.53
CA ILE A 50 6.60 -15.42 17.79
C ILE A 50 7.50 -14.67 16.82
N LYS A 51 8.73 -15.15 16.62
CA LYS A 51 9.68 -14.56 15.66
C LYS A 51 9.14 -14.57 14.24
N THR A 52 8.52 -15.68 13.83
CA THR A 52 7.95 -15.81 12.49
C THR A 52 6.77 -14.84 12.28
N ALA A 53 5.89 -14.69 13.27
CA ALA A 53 4.79 -13.73 13.21
C ALA A 53 5.28 -12.28 13.11
N ILE A 54 6.23 -11.90 13.97
CA ILE A 54 6.78 -10.54 14.00
C ILE A 54 7.52 -10.22 12.71
N LYS A 55 8.37 -11.13 12.23
CA LYS A 55 9.07 -10.96 10.96
C LYS A 55 8.08 -10.78 9.80
N GLU A 56 7.06 -11.63 9.72
CA GLU A 56 6.04 -11.53 8.66
C GLU A 56 5.31 -10.20 8.67
N LEU A 57 4.97 -9.67 9.86
CA LEU A 57 4.34 -8.36 9.98
C LEU A 57 5.28 -7.24 9.56
N ILE A 58 6.53 -7.26 10.02
CA ILE A 58 7.54 -6.26 9.67
C ILE A 58 7.77 -6.24 8.15
N ASP A 59 7.99 -7.40 7.54
CA ASP A 59 8.23 -7.53 6.11
C ASP A 59 7.05 -6.98 5.29
N ARG A 60 5.82 -7.25 5.72
CA ARG A 60 4.60 -6.74 5.06
C ARG A 60 4.41 -5.24 5.25
N ILE A 61 4.62 -4.72 6.44
CA ILE A 61 4.49 -3.27 6.70
C ILE A 61 5.55 -2.50 5.92
N LEU A 62 6.79 -2.99 5.87
CA LEU A 62 7.84 -2.42 5.04
C LEU A 62 7.49 -2.47 3.55
N LEU A 63 6.89 -3.57 3.08
CA LEU A 63 6.42 -3.66 1.71
C LEU A 63 5.34 -2.63 1.40
N ILE A 64 4.39 -2.40 2.32
CA ILE A 64 3.37 -1.35 2.20
C ILE A 64 4.04 0.01 2.05
N ILE A 65 4.94 0.36 2.97
CA ILE A 65 5.64 1.66 2.96
C ILE A 65 6.42 1.86 1.66
N LYS A 66 7.16 0.85 1.20
CA LYS A 66 8.00 0.94 -0.02
C LYS A 66 7.21 1.08 -1.32
N ARG A 67 5.96 0.61 -1.35
CA ARG A 67 5.14 0.58 -2.55
C ARG A 67 4.21 1.79 -2.67
N VAL A 68 4.07 2.56 -1.60
CA VAL A 68 3.37 3.84 -1.66
C VAL A 68 4.28 4.81 -2.41
N PRO A 69 3.80 5.45 -3.49
CA PRO A 69 4.62 6.34 -4.30
C PRO A 69 4.97 7.61 -3.51
N MET A 70 6.24 8.03 -3.59
CA MET A 70 6.69 9.30 -3.06
C MET A 70 6.25 10.42 -4.00
N ILE A 71 5.18 11.12 -3.63
CA ILE A 71 4.53 12.13 -4.49
C ILE A 71 5.53 13.21 -4.96
N GLU A 72 6.48 13.59 -4.10
CA GLU A 72 7.47 14.64 -4.39
C GLU A 72 8.51 14.25 -5.45
N GLU A 73 8.72 12.95 -5.66
CA GLU A 73 9.69 12.43 -6.65
C GLU A 73 9.02 12.12 -8.00
N LEU A 74 7.70 12.33 -8.11
CA LEU A 74 6.97 12.08 -9.34
C LEU A 74 7.16 13.22 -10.35
N PRO A 75 6.97 12.95 -11.66
CA PRO A 75 6.93 14.01 -12.67
C PRO A 75 5.89 15.08 -12.32
N GLU A 76 6.18 16.35 -12.63
CA GLU A 76 5.43 17.52 -12.14
C GLU A 76 3.91 17.39 -12.33
N PHE A 77 3.45 16.94 -13.50
CA PHE A 77 2.02 16.74 -13.76
C PHE A 77 1.36 15.75 -12.79
N TYR A 78 2.00 14.61 -12.48
CA TYR A 78 1.44 13.63 -11.54
C TYR A 78 1.56 14.12 -10.10
N LYS A 79 2.64 14.82 -9.77
CA LYS A 79 2.87 15.43 -8.46
C LYS A 79 1.80 16.49 -8.14
N GLU A 80 1.53 17.41 -9.07
CA GLU A 80 0.51 18.46 -8.94
C GLU A 80 -0.89 17.83 -8.76
N LEU A 81 -1.29 16.92 -9.64
CA LEU A 81 -2.60 16.27 -9.53
C LEU A 81 -2.75 15.44 -8.24
N ALA A 82 -1.69 14.73 -7.84
CA ALA A 82 -1.72 13.96 -6.60
C ALA A 82 -1.79 14.86 -5.36
N SER A 83 -1.11 16.01 -5.36
CA SER A 83 -1.13 16.97 -4.25
C SER A 83 -2.50 17.65 -4.09
N ILE A 84 -3.24 17.78 -5.19
CA ILE A 84 -4.63 18.25 -5.18
C ILE A 84 -5.58 17.17 -4.61
N LEU A 85 -5.34 15.91 -4.94
CA LEU A 85 -6.19 14.79 -4.53
C LEU A 85 -5.91 14.33 -3.10
N VAL A 86 -4.68 14.46 -2.63
CA VAL A 86 -4.21 13.83 -1.40
C VAL A 86 -3.45 14.84 -0.56
N ASP A 87 -3.79 14.87 0.72
CA ASP A 87 -2.99 15.56 1.73
C ASP A 87 -1.64 14.80 1.91
N VAL A 88 -0.59 15.37 1.31
CA VAL A 88 0.77 14.82 1.30
C VAL A 88 1.33 14.70 2.72
N ASP A 89 1.07 15.67 3.59
CA ASP A 89 1.55 15.66 4.97
C ASP A 89 0.86 14.55 5.77
N LYS A 90 -0.45 14.41 5.64
CA LYS A 90 -1.20 13.31 6.25
C LYS A 90 -0.76 11.95 5.73
N LEU A 91 -0.42 11.84 4.44
CA LEU A 91 0.15 10.61 3.87
C LEU A 91 1.51 10.29 4.52
N LYS A 92 2.43 11.25 4.58
CA LYS A 92 3.74 11.11 5.26
C LYS A 92 3.58 10.72 6.73
N LEU A 93 2.69 11.38 7.46
CA LEU A 93 2.39 11.07 8.86
C LEU A 93 1.84 9.63 9.02
N THR A 94 0.99 9.18 8.10
CA THR A 94 0.44 7.82 8.09
C THR A 94 1.54 6.78 7.90
N LEU A 95 2.44 6.99 6.93
CA LEU A 95 3.60 6.12 6.70
C LEU A 95 4.56 6.15 7.90
N GLY A 96 4.77 7.32 8.50
CA GLY A 96 5.55 7.48 9.72
C GLY A 96 4.99 6.68 10.90
N LYS A 97 3.67 6.69 11.10
CA LYS A 97 3.00 5.85 12.12
C LYS A 97 3.21 4.36 11.88
N LEU A 98 3.14 3.90 10.62
CA LEU A 98 3.42 2.51 10.26
C LEU A 98 4.90 2.15 10.46
N ASN A 99 5.82 3.05 10.14
CA ASN A 99 7.24 2.83 10.40
C ASN A 99 7.54 2.79 11.91
N GLY A 100 6.86 3.64 12.69
CA GLY A 100 7.01 3.72 14.15
C GLY A 100 6.61 2.46 14.90
N ILE A 101 5.75 1.58 14.35
CA ILE A 101 5.39 0.32 15.00
C ILE A 101 6.44 -0.79 14.83
N LEU A 102 7.33 -0.70 13.83
CA LEU A 102 8.38 -1.70 13.58
C LEU A 102 9.32 -1.92 14.79
N PRO A 103 9.90 -0.86 15.42
CA PRO A 103 10.72 -1.04 16.62
C PRO A 103 9.91 -1.57 17.81
N VAL A 104 8.62 -1.25 17.90
CA VAL A 104 7.75 -1.75 18.98
C VAL A 104 7.54 -3.26 18.85
N LEU A 105 7.31 -3.76 17.63
CA LEU A 105 7.22 -5.21 17.37
C LEU A 105 8.53 -5.92 17.71
N SER A 106 9.66 -5.34 17.32
CA SER A 106 11.00 -5.87 17.64
C SER A 106 11.26 -5.90 19.16
N LYS A 107 10.78 -4.90 19.90
CA LYS A 107 10.87 -4.85 21.37
C LYS A 107 10.06 -5.99 22.01
N ILE A 108 8.84 -6.25 21.53
CA ILE A 108 8.02 -7.38 22.00
C ILE A 108 8.75 -8.71 21.79
N GLU A 109 9.40 -8.91 20.65
CA GLU A 109 10.19 -10.12 20.39
C GLU A 109 11.27 -10.33 21.45
N ARG A 110 12.04 -9.27 21.75
CA ARG A 110 13.14 -9.31 22.73
C ARG A 110 12.62 -9.59 24.13
N ASP A 111 11.57 -8.89 24.55
CA ASP A 111 10.98 -9.03 25.88
C ASP A 111 10.42 -10.45 26.11
N ILE A 112 9.69 -10.98 25.12
CA ILE A 112 9.11 -12.31 25.24
C ILE A 112 10.16 -13.41 25.10
N SER A 113 11.18 -13.22 24.26
CA SER A 113 12.29 -14.17 24.15
C SER A 113 13.04 -14.33 25.47
N LYS A 114 13.26 -13.23 26.23
CA LYS A 114 13.85 -13.27 27.57
C LYS A 114 12.97 -13.99 28.60
N LYS A 115 11.64 -13.85 28.50
CA LYS A 115 10.72 -14.60 29.37
C LYS A 115 10.67 -16.08 29.01
N LEU A 116 10.66 -16.40 27.71
CA LEU A 116 10.68 -17.77 27.20
C LEU A 116 11.96 -18.52 27.57
N SER A 117 13.11 -17.87 27.71
CA SER A 117 14.32 -18.58 28.13
C SER A 117 14.24 -19.09 29.58
N ARG A 118 13.40 -18.45 30.42
CA ARG A 118 13.26 -18.72 31.85
C ARG A 118 12.11 -19.66 32.21
N ILE A 119 11.28 -20.10 31.25
CA ILE A 119 10.16 -21.00 31.58
C ILE A 119 10.66 -22.34 32.10
N GLU A 120 9.90 -22.92 33.02
CA GLU A 120 10.16 -24.24 33.61
C GLU A 120 9.11 -25.26 33.13
N GLU A 121 7.91 -24.79 32.80
CA GLU A 121 6.83 -25.62 32.26
C GLU A 121 6.47 -25.29 30.80
N PRO A 122 6.16 -26.30 29.97
CA PRO A 122 5.67 -26.06 28.60
C PRO A 122 4.40 -25.20 28.51
N LYS A 123 3.51 -25.30 29.51
CA LYS A 123 2.25 -24.52 29.57
C LYS A 123 2.51 -23.02 29.70
N GLU A 124 3.58 -22.61 30.37
CA GLU A 124 3.99 -21.20 30.47
C GLU A 124 4.38 -20.62 29.10
N GLY A 125 5.08 -21.42 28.28
CA GLY A 125 5.44 -21.04 26.92
C GLY A 125 4.21 -20.73 26.05
N ASP A 126 3.16 -21.54 26.16
CA ASP A 126 1.89 -21.31 25.47
C ASP A 126 1.19 -20.01 25.94
N ARG A 127 1.15 -19.79 27.25
CA ARG A 127 0.59 -18.56 27.84
C ARG A 127 1.37 -17.31 27.36
N LEU A 128 2.69 -17.37 27.34
CA LEU A 128 3.55 -16.29 26.84
C LEU A 128 3.34 -16.03 25.35
N ARG A 129 3.19 -17.08 24.51
CA ARG A 129 2.84 -16.90 23.09
C ARG A 129 1.50 -16.18 22.94
N ARG A 130 0.46 -16.63 23.64
CA ARG A 130 -0.87 -16.00 23.58
C ARG A 130 -0.83 -14.53 24.03
N ALA A 131 -0.13 -14.23 25.11
CA ALA A 131 0.06 -12.85 25.58
C ALA A 131 0.80 -11.99 24.54
N ALA A 132 1.85 -12.52 23.90
CA ALA A 132 2.57 -11.83 22.83
C ALA A 132 1.66 -11.56 21.62
N PHE A 133 0.89 -12.56 21.18
CA PHE A 133 -0.04 -12.41 20.06
C PHE A 133 -1.15 -11.41 20.35
N GLY A 134 -1.65 -11.36 21.60
CA GLY A 134 -2.60 -10.34 22.03
C GLY A 134 -2.02 -8.93 21.94
N ARG A 135 -0.79 -8.72 22.43
CA ARG A 135 -0.08 -7.41 22.32
C ARG A 135 0.13 -7.00 20.87
N ILE A 136 0.61 -7.92 20.04
CA ILE A 136 0.80 -7.70 18.60
C ILE A 136 -0.52 -7.30 17.95
N SER A 137 -1.59 -8.05 18.23
CA SER A 137 -2.93 -7.78 17.69
C SER A 137 -3.43 -6.39 18.08
N SER A 138 -3.25 -5.98 19.34
CA SER A 138 -3.64 -4.64 19.79
C SER A 138 -2.89 -3.54 19.03
N ILE A 139 -1.58 -3.69 18.82
CA ILE A 139 -0.77 -2.71 18.09
C ILE A 139 -1.21 -2.60 16.63
N ILE A 140 -1.39 -3.73 15.94
CA ILE A 140 -1.76 -3.74 14.52
C ILE A 140 -3.19 -3.23 14.33
N LYS A 141 -4.14 -3.61 15.19
CA LYS A 141 -5.54 -3.11 15.14
C LYS A 141 -5.63 -1.60 15.36
N LYS A 142 -4.77 -1.01 16.21
CA LYS A 142 -4.68 0.45 16.36
C LYS A 142 -4.28 1.17 15.08
N GLN A 143 -3.62 0.49 14.14
CA GLN A 143 -3.25 1.06 12.84
C GLN A 143 -4.31 0.85 11.76
N ASN A 144 -5.47 0.22 12.06
CA ASN A 144 -6.46 -0.12 11.04
C ASN A 144 -6.93 1.11 10.25
N LYS A 145 -7.20 2.23 10.93
CA LYS A 145 -7.58 3.50 10.27
C LYS A 145 -6.50 4.02 9.31
N ASN A 146 -5.23 3.82 9.64
CA ASN A 146 -4.12 4.22 8.77
C ASN A 146 -4.06 3.33 7.52
N LEU A 147 -4.30 2.01 7.66
CA LEU A 147 -4.34 1.08 6.53
C LEU A 147 -5.55 1.35 5.61
N GLU A 148 -6.71 1.66 6.19
CA GLU A 148 -7.91 2.05 5.44
C GLU A 148 -7.70 3.35 4.66
N TYR A 149 -7.08 4.35 5.31
CA TYR A 149 -6.73 5.62 4.66
C TYR A 149 -5.81 5.42 3.45
N LEU A 150 -4.84 4.49 3.52
CA LEU A 150 -4.00 4.16 2.36
C LEU A 150 -4.80 3.58 1.20
N ASN A 151 -5.82 2.75 1.46
CA ASN A 151 -6.69 2.21 0.42
C ASN A 151 -7.63 3.26 -0.17
N GLU A 152 -8.11 4.20 0.63
CA GLU A 152 -8.91 5.35 0.18
C GLU A 152 -8.10 6.20 -0.80
N ILE A 153 -6.89 6.60 -0.40
CA ILE A 153 -5.96 7.36 -1.25
C ILE A 153 -5.63 6.59 -2.53
N ARG A 154 -5.34 5.28 -2.41
CA ARG A 154 -5.06 4.43 -3.56
C ARG A 154 -6.18 4.50 -4.61
N GLY A 155 -7.45 4.49 -4.18
CA GLY A 155 -8.59 4.63 -5.08
C GLY A 155 -8.52 5.94 -5.86
N ARG A 156 -8.39 7.05 -5.13
CA ARG A 156 -8.35 8.41 -5.70
C ARG A 156 -7.15 8.62 -6.64
N LEU A 157 -5.95 8.16 -6.27
CA LEU A 157 -4.75 8.31 -7.08
C LEU A 157 -4.79 7.49 -8.38
N ARG A 158 -5.50 6.36 -8.38
CA ARG A 158 -5.66 5.52 -9.58
C ARG A 158 -6.62 6.13 -10.61
N GLU A 159 -7.44 7.11 -10.23
CA GLU A 159 -8.31 7.85 -11.15
C GLU A 159 -7.53 8.81 -12.06
N ILE A 160 -6.30 9.18 -11.66
CA ILE A 160 -5.42 10.05 -12.44
C ILE A 160 -5.15 9.41 -13.83
N PRO A 161 -5.27 10.17 -14.93
CA PRO A 161 -5.11 9.61 -16.27
C PRO A 161 -3.64 9.28 -16.53
N SER A 162 -3.41 8.28 -17.37
CA SER A 162 -2.06 8.02 -17.89
C SER A 162 -1.80 8.95 -19.06
N ILE A 163 -0.88 9.90 -18.89
CA ILE A 163 -0.41 10.77 -19.99
C ILE A 163 0.95 10.28 -20.49
N ASP A 164 1.09 10.22 -21.81
CA ASP A 164 2.35 9.93 -22.46
C ASP A 164 3.05 11.21 -22.93
N TYR A 165 4.10 11.62 -22.21
CA TYR A 165 4.88 12.82 -22.53
C TYR A 165 5.61 12.76 -23.89
N ASN A 166 5.71 11.57 -24.48
CA ASN A 166 6.36 11.39 -25.80
C ASN A 166 5.38 11.63 -26.95
N ILE A 167 4.08 11.76 -26.67
CA ILE A 167 3.05 11.99 -27.67
C ILE A 167 2.70 13.48 -27.64
N PRO A 168 2.61 14.17 -28.80
CA PRO A 168 2.13 15.54 -28.84
C PRO A 168 0.77 15.66 -28.15
N CYS A 169 0.61 16.67 -27.30
CA CYS A 169 -0.64 16.91 -26.58
C CYS A 169 -1.20 18.29 -26.96
N ILE A 170 -2.50 18.36 -27.21
CA ILE A 170 -3.20 19.61 -27.50
C ILE A 170 -4.13 19.91 -26.33
N VAL A 171 -3.95 21.08 -25.70
CA VAL A 171 -4.82 21.55 -24.62
C VAL A 171 -5.84 22.53 -25.18
N VAL A 172 -7.14 22.25 -24.98
CA VAL A 172 -8.25 23.13 -25.39
C VAL A 172 -8.81 23.84 -24.16
N ALA A 173 -8.42 25.10 -23.94
CA ALA A 173 -8.85 25.93 -22.83
C ALA A 173 -9.78 27.09 -23.27
N GLY A 174 -10.55 27.66 -22.34
CA GLY A 174 -11.46 28.79 -22.60
C GLY A 174 -12.69 28.81 -21.69
N TYR A 175 -13.54 29.83 -21.81
CA TYR A 175 -14.71 30.06 -20.94
C TYR A 175 -15.69 28.88 -20.90
N PRO A 176 -16.46 28.67 -19.82
CA PRO A 176 -17.53 27.68 -19.78
C PRO A 176 -18.49 27.81 -20.99
N ASN A 177 -19.00 26.68 -21.49
CA ASN A 177 -20.03 26.61 -22.55
C ASN A 177 -19.63 27.12 -23.96
N VAL A 178 -18.37 27.49 -24.21
CA VAL A 178 -17.88 27.90 -25.55
C VAL A 178 -17.65 26.75 -26.55
N GLY A 179 -18.26 25.58 -26.33
CA GLY A 179 -18.16 24.45 -27.26
C GLY A 179 -16.86 23.63 -27.23
N LYS A 180 -15.92 23.90 -26.30
CA LYS A 180 -14.65 23.14 -26.16
C LYS A 180 -14.85 21.64 -26.14
N SER A 181 -15.82 21.17 -25.35
CA SER A 181 -16.15 19.75 -25.24
C SER A 181 -16.56 19.16 -26.58
N SER A 182 -17.42 19.86 -27.33
CA SER A 182 -17.86 19.46 -28.67
C SER A 182 -16.72 19.40 -29.68
N LEU A 183 -15.78 20.36 -29.62
CA LEU A 183 -14.57 20.35 -30.44
C LEU A 183 -13.73 19.09 -30.19
N VAL A 184 -13.46 18.78 -28.91
CA VAL A 184 -12.73 17.54 -28.54
C VAL A 184 -13.47 16.29 -29.03
N LYS A 185 -14.81 16.26 -28.93
CA LYS A 185 -15.60 15.12 -29.44
C LYS A 185 -15.45 14.93 -30.94
N MET A 186 -15.49 16.02 -31.70
CA MET A 186 -15.44 15.98 -33.16
C MET A 186 -14.07 15.59 -33.69
N MET A 187 -13.01 16.03 -33.02
CA MET A 187 -11.63 15.73 -33.41
C MET A 187 -11.15 14.34 -32.96
N SER A 188 -11.78 13.74 -31.94
CA SER A 188 -11.36 12.44 -31.43
C SER A 188 -11.66 11.32 -32.43
N THR A 189 -10.62 10.58 -32.85
CA THR A 189 -10.74 9.43 -33.76
C THR A 189 -11.49 8.27 -33.13
N ASN A 190 -11.42 8.11 -31.81
CA ASN A 190 -12.28 7.20 -31.07
C ASN A 190 -13.51 7.95 -30.55
N LYS A 191 -14.72 7.48 -30.88
CA LYS A 191 -15.99 8.04 -30.37
C LYS A 191 -16.19 7.86 -28.86
N LYS A 192 -15.41 6.97 -28.23
CA LYS A 192 -15.35 6.85 -26.77
C LYS A 192 -14.39 7.90 -26.24
N ILE A 193 -14.99 8.90 -25.63
CA ILE A 193 -14.30 10.01 -24.98
C ILE A 193 -14.28 9.69 -23.51
N ASP A 194 -13.10 9.76 -22.91
CA ASP A 194 -12.95 9.52 -21.49
C ASP A 194 -13.30 10.81 -20.74
N ILE A 195 -14.39 10.74 -19.98
CA ILE A 195 -14.91 11.86 -19.21
C ILE A 195 -14.69 11.53 -17.74
N GLN A 196 -13.84 12.31 -17.06
CA GLN A 196 -13.46 12.08 -15.67
C GLN A 196 -13.73 13.32 -14.82
N GLU A 197 -14.24 13.12 -13.60
CA GLU A 197 -14.41 14.18 -12.60
C GLU A 197 -13.08 14.44 -11.89
N TYR A 198 -12.71 15.71 -11.74
CA TYR A 198 -11.47 16.10 -11.07
C TYR A 198 -11.78 17.04 -9.90
N PRO A 199 -10.96 17.02 -8.84
CA PRO A 199 -11.15 17.93 -7.73
C PRO A 199 -11.03 19.38 -8.18
N PHE A 200 -11.84 20.27 -7.58
CA PHE A 200 -11.87 21.71 -7.83
C PHE A 200 -12.31 22.14 -9.23
N THR A 201 -12.62 21.20 -10.14
CA THR A 201 -13.28 21.51 -11.40
C THR A 201 -14.79 21.31 -11.25
N THR A 202 -15.59 22.35 -11.50
CA THR A 202 -17.07 22.21 -11.55
C THR A 202 -17.55 21.36 -12.74
N LYS A 203 -16.62 20.97 -13.62
CA LYS A 203 -16.86 20.20 -14.84
C LYS A 203 -15.85 19.08 -14.99
N LYS A 204 -16.23 18.05 -15.72
CA LYS A 204 -15.39 16.89 -16.04
C LYS A 204 -14.29 17.28 -17.05
N ILE A 205 -13.07 16.76 -16.88
CA ILE A 205 -12.04 16.83 -17.94
C ILE A 205 -12.39 15.77 -18.98
N ILE A 206 -12.19 16.15 -20.24
CA ILE A 206 -12.56 15.37 -21.42
C ILE A 206 -11.27 15.04 -22.16
N LEU A 207 -10.92 13.76 -22.21
CA LEU A 207 -9.76 13.25 -22.90
C LEU A 207 -10.18 12.55 -24.21
N GLY A 208 -9.50 12.92 -25.28
CA GLY A 208 -9.72 12.41 -26.62
C GLY A 208 -8.42 11.95 -27.24
N HIS A 209 -8.50 11.01 -28.19
CA HIS A 209 -7.35 10.56 -28.98
C HIS A 209 -7.58 10.87 -30.44
N LEU A 210 -6.62 11.51 -31.08
CA LEU A 210 -6.61 11.83 -32.49
C LEU A 210 -5.51 11.01 -33.18
N LYS A 211 -5.86 10.29 -34.24
CA LYS A 211 -4.92 9.58 -35.11
C LYS A 211 -5.11 10.06 -36.53
N PHE A 212 -4.04 10.50 -37.18
CA PHE A 212 -4.07 10.83 -38.60
C PHE A 212 -2.84 10.26 -39.31
N LYS A 213 -3.02 9.86 -40.57
CA LYS A 213 -1.93 9.40 -41.42
C LYS A 213 -1.29 10.58 -42.14
N LYS A 214 0.01 10.77 -41.92
CA LYS A 214 0.89 11.48 -42.84
C LYS A 214 1.43 10.46 -43.85
N ARG A 215 1.86 10.91 -45.04
CA ARG A 215 2.15 10.06 -46.23
C ARG A 215 2.80 8.68 -45.95
N PHE A 216 3.71 8.56 -44.99
CA PHE A 216 4.35 7.30 -44.60
C PHE A 216 4.27 6.97 -43.10
N GLU A 217 3.60 7.79 -42.29
CA GLU A 217 3.63 7.70 -40.82
C GLU A 217 2.25 7.95 -40.22
N THR A 218 1.87 7.17 -39.20
CA THR A 218 0.64 7.45 -38.43
C THR A 218 1.03 8.24 -37.19
N VAL A 219 0.56 9.49 -37.10
CA VAL A 219 0.76 10.33 -35.92
C VAL A 219 -0.43 10.12 -34.98
N LYS A 220 -0.13 9.88 -33.70
CA LYS A 220 -1.12 9.83 -32.62
C LYS A 220 -0.94 11.08 -31.75
N ILE A 221 -2.05 11.65 -31.32
CA ILE A 221 -2.18 12.78 -30.39
C ILE A 221 -3.19 12.36 -29.33
#